data_AF-A0A925BPS0-F1
#
_entry.id   AF-A0A925BPS0-F1
#
_cell.length_a   1.000
_cell.length_b   1.000
_cell.length_c   1.000
_cell.angle_alpha   90.00
_cell.angle_beta   90.00
_cell.angle_gamma   90.00
#
_symmetry.space_group_name_H-M   'P 1'
#
loop_
_entity.id
_entity.type
_entity.pdbx_description
1 polymer ?
#
loop_
_entity_poly.entity_id
_entity_poly.type
_entity_poly.pdbx_seq_one_letter_code
_entity_poly.pdbx_strand_id
1 'polypeptide(L)'
;MFLPIEKLKDASNQATKGFNSTQPESVGSPSAIVSPLISQSPTQRAATLKATAQKSAPSLERNRARYLLASDLVAQGQGDKALEQLKDLEKDYSVLSSQILLKRAQAYEAAGKPSEATATWQESVKQYPDDPAAAEGLFFLGRSNPKYWDQAIAKFPAHPRSVEIAQLRLKKNPNQLAMLMLVAKYAINQNGYTGILDKITEKFAPQLQPKDWEAIAFGYWENQVYDKGAFAYARAPQTPVNAYRAARGLHLSGKSGGEDRYRQVVQTFPKSPEAGLALTRLAALAEQPQLAIAYLDQVIEHFPDRAPAALIEKSKQLDKLNSSKFAAQVRELVLTQYASTDAAAEMRWAYAQERAKAGDFRLAKQWAEPILDNNPNSEIGAQAGFWVGKWTEKLGKSDEAKAIYQKVLAKHPESYYAWRSASMLGWNVGDFNSVRSLNPQVDKPAVRPELIAGSLVLKELYQLGQDRDAWTHWQVEFQNRMAPSMSEQFTDGVMRLGVGDNLDGIFMVSNLSDRDRPDEKEQYRSLQQQSGYWQALYPFPYLQEIENWSQQQQLNPLLVTALIRQESRFESKIKSSVGATGLMQVMPETATFIASNIKLKQFKLDDPND
;
A
#
# COMPACT_ATOMS: atom_id res chain seq x y z
N MET A 1 -39.62 -4.08 -0.12
CA MET A 1 -39.23 -3.50 -1.42
C MET A 1 -37.83 -4.02 -1.70
N PHE A 2 -37.70 -5.00 -2.59
CA PHE A 2 -36.44 -5.68 -2.89
C PHE A 2 -35.43 -4.65 -3.41
N LEU A 3 -34.29 -4.49 -2.72
CA LEU A 3 -33.10 -3.92 -3.35
C LEU A 3 -32.50 -5.05 -4.20
N PRO A 4 -32.53 -4.93 -5.54
CA PRO A 4 -32.24 -6.06 -6.39
C PRO A 4 -30.75 -6.33 -6.41
N ILE A 5 -30.43 -7.63 -6.47
CA ILE A 5 -29.15 -8.24 -6.86
C ILE A 5 -28.53 -7.51 -8.06
N GLU A 6 -29.33 -6.83 -8.88
CA GLU A 6 -28.91 -5.92 -9.95
C GLU A 6 -27.97 -4.81 -9.52
N LYS A 7 -27.96 -4.28 -8.28
CA LYS A 7 -26.95 -3.27 -7.89
C LYS A 7 -25.57 -3.86 -7.55
N LEU A 8 -25.52 -5.08 -7.03
CA LEU A 8 -24.26 -5.81 -6.82
C LEU A 8 -23.76 -6.43 -8.14
N LYS A 9 -24.70 -6.91 -8.97
CA LYS A 9 -24.43 -7.21 -10.37
C LYS A 9 -24.10 -5.97 -11.17
N ASP A 10 -24.57 -4.76 -10.86
CA ASP A 10 -24.21 -3.52 -11.54
C ASP A 10 -22.89 -2.96 -11.02
N ALA A 11 -22.46 -3.23 -9.78
CA ALA A 11 -21.10 -2.96 -9.35
C ALA A 11 -20.11 -3.91 -10.04
N SER A 12 -20.44 -5.21 -10.11
CA SER A 12 -19.71 -6.22 -10.89
C SER A 12 -19.80 -5.96 -12.40
N ASN A 13 -20.95 -5.53 -12.91
CA ASN A 13 -21.20 -5.16 -14.31
C ASN A 13 -20.77 -3.73 -14.60
N GLN A 14 -20.42 -2.88 -13.65
CA GLN A 14 -19.71 -1.62 -13.93
C GLN A 14 -18.21 -1.88 -13.97
N ALA A 15 -17.73 -2.90 -13.25
CA ALA A 15 -16.38 -3.43 -13.43
C ALA A 15 -16.22 -4.22 -14.74
N THR A 16 -17.28 -4.85 -15.27
CA THR A 16 -17.27 -5.61 -16.54
C THR A 16 -18.04 -4.98 -17.71
N LYS A 17 -18.83 -3.92 -17.52
CA LYS A 17 -19.32 -3.08 -18.63
C LYS A 17 -18.10 -2.41 -19.18
N GLY A 18 -17.63 -2.99 -20.29
CA GLY A 18 -16.52 -2.50 -21.06
C GLY A 18 -16.58 -0.99 -21.18
N PHE A 19 -15.39 -0.40 -21.10
CA PHE A 19 -15.09 0.95 -21.55
C PHE A 19 -16.11 1.39 -22.60
N ASN A 20 -17.06 2.24 -22.20
CA ASN A 20 -17.93 2.89 -23.15
C ASN A 20 -17.00 3.76 -23.99
N SER A 21 -16.84 3.40 -25.27
CA SER A 21 -15.92 3.96 -26.25
C SER A 21 -16.23 5.41 -26.64
N THR A 22 -16.92 6.16 -25.78
CA THR A 22 -17.40 7.52 -26.04
C THR A 22 -16.52 8.61 -25.42
N GLN A 23 -15.54 8.29 -24.58
CA GLN A 23 -14.54 9.27 -24.16
C GLN A 23 -13.44 9.39 -25.23
N PRO A 24 -13.09 10.62 -25.65
CA PRO A 24 -11.99 10.84 -26.59
C PRO A 24 -10.68 10.32 -26.00
N GLU A 25 -9.88 9.65 -26.83
CA GLU A 25 -8.56 9.15 -26.46
C GLU A 25 -7.70 10.29 -25.90
N SER A 26 -7.16 10.11 -24.69
CA SER A 26 -6.27 11.09 -24.08
C SER A 26 -5.09 10.42 -23.42
N VAL A 27 -3.97 11.14 -23.40
CA VAL A 27 -2.72 10.72 -22.78
C VAL A 27 -2.92 10.57 -21.26
N GLY A 28 -2.43 9.48 -20.70
CA GLY A 28 -2.56 9.11 -19.29
C GLY A 28 -3.87 8.40 -18.95
N SER A 29 -4.81 8.31 -19.90
CA SER A 29 -6.05 7.55 -19.76
C SER A 29 -5.97 6.19 -20.45
N PRO A 30 -6.76 5.21 -20.01
CA PRO A 30 -6.81 3.91 -20.66
C PRO A 30 -7.08 3.94 -22.16
N SER A 31 -6.51 2.95 -22.84
CA SER A 31 -6.69 2.67 -24.25
C SER A 31 -7.69 1.54 -24.48
N ALA A 32 -8.54 1.66 -25.49
CA ALA A 32 -9.42 0.56 -25.91
C ALA A 32 -8.68 -0.58 -26.63
N ILE A 33 -7.49 -0.32 -27.18
CA ILE A 33 -6.71 -1.31 -27.96
C ILE A 33 -5.52 -1.84 -27.15
N VAL A 34 -4.73 -0.95 -26.55
CA VAL A 34 -3.48 -1.25 -25.86
C VAL A 34 -3.72 -1.74 -24.44
N SER A 35 -4.67 -1.18 -23.68
CA SER A 35 -4.87 -1.59 -22.28
C SER A 35 -5.15 -3.09 -22.10
N PRO A 36 -5.99 -3.74 -22.94
CA PRO A 36 -6.21 -5.18 -22.84
C PRO A 36 -4.97 -6.05 -23.17
N LEU A 37 -3.93 -5.46 -23.77
CA LEU A 37 -2.71 -6.14 -24.19
C LEU A 37 -1.60 -6.08 -23.13
N ILE A 38 -1.69 -5.19 -22.14
CA ILE A 38 -0.59 -5.01 -21.17
C ILE A 38 -0.44 -6.22 -20.24
N SER A 39 -1.51 -6.99 -20.02
CA SER A 39 -1.51 -8.23 -19.23
C SER A 39 -1.08 -9.46 -20.03
N GLN A 40 -0.91 -9.33 -21.34
CA GLN A 40 -0.47 -10.40 -22.23
C GLN A 40 1.06 -10.40 -22.34
N SER A 41 1.62 -11.59 -22.56
CA SER A 41 3.04 -11.71 -22.89
C SER A 41 3.38 -10.98 -24.20
N PRO A 42 4.63 -10.50 -24.39
CA PRO A 42 5.06 -9.87 -25.64
C PRO A 42 4.71 -10.68 -26.90
N THR A 43 4.82 -12.01 -26.84
CA THR A 43 4.46 -12.91 -27.95
C THR A 43 2.97 -12.89 -28.26
N GLN A 44 2.11 -12.89 -27.23
CA GLN A 44 0.65 -12.89 -27.40
C GLN A 44 0.14 -11.57 -28.01
N ARG A 45 0.70 -10.42 -27.58
CA ARG A 45 0.25 -9.10 -28.05
C ARG A 45 0.89 -8.61 -29.35
N ALA A 46 1.99 -9.23 -29.79
CA ALA A 46 2.78 -8.76 -30.93
C ALA A 46 1.97 -8.53 -32.22
N ALA A 47 1.07 -9.45 -32.57
CA ALA A 47 0.27 -9.35 -33.80
C ALA A 47 -0.67 -8.12 -33.77
N THR A 48 -1.37 -7.91 -32.66
CA THR A 48 -2.30 -6.79 -32.47
C THR A 48 -1.57 -5.46 -32.45
N LEU A 49 -0.43 -5.39 -31.75
CA LEU A 49 0.40 -4.19 -31.72
C LEU A 49 0.92 -3.84 -33.11
N LYS A 50 1.43 -4.83 -33.86
CA LYS A 50 1.92 -4.62 -35.24
C LYS A 50 0.81 -4.12 -36.16
N ALA A 51 -0.36 -4.72 -36.14
CA ALA A 51 -1.50 -4.29 -36.94
C ALA A 51 -1.93 -2.85 -36.60
N THR A 52 -1.90 -2.49 -35.32
CA THR A 52 -2.26 -1.13 -34.86
C THR A 52 -1.19 -0.10 -35.23
N ALA A 53 0.10 -0.45 -35.09
CA ALA A 53 1.23 0.41 -35.47
C ALA A 53 1.27 0.71 -36.98
N GLN A 54 0.76 -0.21 -37.81
CA GLN A 54 0.75 -0.10 -39.28
C GLN A 54 -0.45 0.68 -39.85
N LYS A 55 -1.38 1.14 -39.02
CA LYS A 55 -2.51 1.98 -39.47
C LYS A 55 -1.98 3.26 -40.16
N SER A 56 -2.63 3.64 -41.26
CA SER A 56 -2.20 4.78 -42.09
C SER A 56 -2.52 6.14 -41.47
N ALA A 57 -3.62 6.26 -40.74
CA ALA A 57 -3.98 7.47 -40.01
C ALA A 57 -3.15 7.60 -38.72
N PRO A 58 -2.46 8.73 -38.48
CA PRO A 58 -1.86 9.03 -37.19
C PRO A 58 -2.95 9.08 -36.10
N SER A 59 -2.69 8.40 -34.98
CA SER A 59 -3.55 8.45 -33.79
C SER A 59 -2.73 8.16 -32.54
N LEU A 60 -3.29 8.49 -31.37
CA LEU A 60 -2.65 8.16 -30.10
C LEU A 60 -2.48 6.64 -29.96
N GLU A 61 -3.47 5.85 -30.35
CA GLU A 61 -3.38 4.38 -30.33
C GLU A 61 -2.28 3.81 -31.23
N ARG A 62 -2.09 4.40 -32.42
CA ARG A 62 -0.98 4.03 -33.29
C ARG A 62 0.36 4.31 -32.60
N ASN A 63 0.49 5.44 -31.93
CA ASN A 63 1.72 5.83 -31.24
C ASN A 63 2.00 4.98 -30.00
N ARG A 64 0.97 4.68 -29.20
CA ARG A 64 1.03 3.73 -28.07
C ARG A 64 1.48 2.34 -28.53
N ALA A 65 0.88 1.83 -29.61
CA ALA A 65 1.23 0.52 -30.16
C ALA A 65 2.67 0.47 -30.68
N ARG A 66 3.12 1.52 -31.38
CA ARG A 66 4.52 1.64 -31.84
C ARG A 66 5.50 1.64 -30.68
N TYR A 67 5.24 2.43 -29.64
CA TYR A 67 6.10 2.53 -28.47
C TYR A 67 6.17 1.20 -27.69
N LEU A 68 5.01 0.56 -27.46
CA LEU A 68 4.96 -0.72 -26.73
C LEU A 68 5.63 -1.85 -27.53
N LEU A 69 5.39 -1.91 -28.83
CA LEU A 69 6.05 -2.88 -29.72
C LEU A 69 7.56 -2.67 -29.77
N ALA A 70 8.03 -1.41 -29.82
CA ALA A 70 9.45 -1.12 -29.74
C ALA A 70 10.07 -1.61 -28.43
N SER A 71 9.38 -1.36 -27.30
CA SER A 71 9.84 -1.78 -25.97
C SER A 71 9.96 -3.31 -25.87
N ASP A 72 8.98 -4.05 -26.42
CA ASP A 72 9.03 -5.51 -26.51
C ASP A 72 10.19 -6.01 -27.37
N LEU A 73 10.43 -5.37 -28.52
CA LEU A 73 11.52 -5.72 -29.43
C LEU A 73 12.89 -5.45 -28.82
N VAL A 74 13.07 -4.34 -28.09
CA VAL A 74 14.29 -4.06 -27.33
C VAL A 74 14.55 -5.16 -26.30
N ALA A 75 13.55 -5.53 -25.52
CA ALA A 75 13.67 -6.60 -24.51
C ALA A 75 14.01 -7.96 -25.13
N GLN A 76 13.60 -8.21 -26.37
CA GLN A 76 13.92 -9.41 -27.14
C GLN A 76 15.27 -9.34 -27.89
N GLY A 77 16.03 -8.25 -27.75
CA GLY A 77 17.30 -8.06 -28.46
C GLY A 77 17.14 -7.74 -29.95
N GLN A 78 15.93 -7.40 -30.42
CA GLN A 78 15.63 -7.09 -31.82
C GLN A 78 15.74 -5.59 -32.10
N GLY A 79 16.93 -5.03 -31.84
CA GLY A 79 17.18 -3.58 -31.87
C GLY A 79 16.81 -2.90 -33.19
N ASP A 80 17.18 -3.46 -34.34
CA ASP A 80 16.87 -2.86 -35.65
C ASP A 80 15.36 -2.72 -35.90
N LYS A 81 14.57 -3.74 -35.54
CA LYS A 81 13.11 -3.68 -35.67
C LYS A 81 12.50 -2.68 -34.70
N ALA A 82 13.07 -2.55 -33.49
CA ALA A 82 12.63 -1.54 -32.54
C ALA A 82 12.87 -0.13 -33.08
N LEU A 83 14.02 0.12 -33.72
CA LEU A 83 14.34 1.41 -34.35
C LEU A 83 13.35 1.78 -35.45
N GLU A 84 12.88 0.83 -36.25
CA GLU A 84 11.80 1.07 -37.24
C GLU A 84 10.53 1.58 -36.57
N GLN A 85 10.15 0.99 -35.43
CA GLN A 85 8.95 1.42 -34.69
C GLN A 85 9.13 2.79 -34.03
N LEU A 86 10.34 3.14 -33.60
CA LEU A 86 10.65 4.39 -32.90
C LEU A 86 10.92 5.58 -33.84
N LYS A 87 11.10 5.34 -35.14
CA LYS A 87 11.45 6.38 -36.11
C LYS A 87 10.43 7.52 -36.12
N ASP A 88 10.87 8.76 -35.86
CA ASP A 88 10.03 9.96 -35.86
C ASP A 88 8.85 9.95 -34.87
N LEU A 89 8.77 8.97 -33.95
CA LEU A 89 7.62 8.81 -33.05
C LEU A 89 7.44 9.99 -32.09
N GLU A 90 8.55 10.61 -31.68
CA GLU A 90 8.59 11.78 -30.80
C GLU A 90 7.89 13.02 -31.37
N LYS A 91 7.70 13.09 -32.70
CA LYS A 91 6.99 14.19 -33.37
C LYS A 91 5.48 14.10 -33.16
N ASP A 92 4.95 12.88 -33.17
CA ASP A 92 3.51 12.61 -33.02
C ASP A 92 3.13 12.23 -31.59
N TYR A 93 4.12 11.92 -30.74
CA TYR A 93 3.93 11.44 -29.38
C TYR A 93 4.80 12.20 -28.36
N SER A 94 4.61 13.52 -28.35
CA SER A 94 5.48 14.46 -27.64
C SER A 94 5.55 14.27 -26.13
N VAL A 95 4.49 13.73 -25.51
CA VAL A 95 4.51 13.43 -24.06
C VAL A 95 5.61 12.43 -23.69
N LEU A 96 5.95 11.49 -24.57
CA LEU A 96 6.96 10.47 -24.30
C LEU A 96 8.27 10.75 -25.05
N SER A 97 8.54 11.96 -25.55
CA SER A 97 9.74 12.20 -26.37
C SER A 97 11.06 11.80 -25.67
N SER A 98 11.21 12.12 -24.38
CA SER A 98 12.40 11.74 -23.59
C SER A 98 12.52 10.21 -23.46
N GLN A 99 11.40 9.53 -23.22
CA GLN A 99 11.30 8.07 -23.13
C GLN A 99 11.54 7.39 -24.49
N ILE A 100 11.10 7.99 -25.58
CA ILE A 100 11.33 7.50 -26.95
C ILE A 100 12.83 7.56 -27.28
N LEU A 101 13.54 8.65 -26.93
CA LEU A 101 14.99 8.71 -27.08
C LEU A 101 15.71 7.68 -26.21
N LEU A 102 15.26 7.48 -24.97
CA LEU A 102 15.76 6.44 -24.08
C LEU A 102 15.61 5.05 -24.74
N LYS A 103 14.42 4.70 -25.22
CA LYS A 103 14.17 3.43 -25.93
C LYS A 103 14.98 3.31 -27.22
N ARG A 104 15.20 4.42 -27.94
CA ARG A 104 16.02 4.44 -29.16
C ARG A 104 17.49 4.14 -28.87
N ALA A 105 18.04 4.72 -27.81
CA ALA A 105 19.40 4.42 -27.37
C ALA A 105 19.55 2.94 -26.96
N GLN A 106 18.60 2.42 -26.18
CA GLN A 106 18.54 0.99 -25.82
C GLN A 106 18.40 0.09 -27.06
N ALA A 107 17.63 0.51 -28.07
CA ALA A 107 17.50 -0.22 -29.33
C ALA A 107 18.81 -0.25 -30.13
N TYR A 108 19.58 0.85 -30.16
CA TYR A 108 20.92 0.85 -30.74
C TYR A 108 21.89 -0.07 -29.98
N GLU A 109 21.84 -0.10 -28.65
CA GLU A 109 22.62 -1.06 -27.85
C GLU A 109 22.25 -2.51 -28.21
N ALA A 110 20.95 -2.83 -28.27
CA ALA A 110 20.46 -4.14 -28.67
C ALA A 110 20.81 -4.52 -30.13
N ALA A 111 20.96 -3.53 -31.01
CA ALA A 111 21.39 -3.72 -32.40
C ALA A 111 22.93 -3.82 -32.56
N GLY A 112 23.70 -3.72 -31.48
CA GLY A 112 25.17 -3.74 -31.56
C GLY A 112 25.77 -2.48 -32.20
N LYS A 113 25.11 -1.33 -32.04
CA LYS A 113 25.49 -0.03 -32.62
C LYS A 113 25.94 0.98 -31.55
N PRO A 114 27.13 0.79 -30.95
CA PRO A 114 27.54 1.55 -29.75
C PRO A 114 27.79 3.04 -29.99
N SER A 115 28.23 3.41 -31.20
CA SER A 115 28.48 4.82 -31.56
C SER A 115 27.16 5.60 -31.62
N GLU A 116 26.16 5.02 -32.28
CA GLU A 116 24.81 5.57 -32.38
C GLU A 116 24.14 5.60 -31.01
N ALA A 117 24.24 4.53 -30.22
CA ALA A 117 23.74 4.50 -28.85
C ALA A 117 24.33 5.63 -28.00
N THR A 118 25.66 5.81 -28.06
CA THR A 118 26.35 6.89 -27.32
C THR A 118 25.88 8.27 -27.78
N ALA A 119 25.74 8.48 -29.08
CA ALA A 119 25.24 9.75 -29.63
C ALA A 119 23.80 10.03 -29.19
N THR A 120 22.92 9.03 -29.22
CA THR A 120 21.53 9.17 -28.75
C THR A 120 21.45 9.41 -27.24
N TRP A 121 22.31 8.78 -26.42
CA TRP A 121 22.39 9.08 -24.99
C TRP A 121 22.84 10.52 -24.73
N GLN A 122 23.83 11.01 -25.48
CA GLN A 122 24.26 12.41 -25.40
C GLN A 122 23.16 13.38 -25.82
N GLU A 123 22.42 13.06 -26.88
CA GLU A 123 21.26 13.82 -27.33
C GLU A 123 20.16 13.88 -26.27
N SER A 124 19.80 12.73 -25.68
CA SER A 124 18.81 12.62 -24.61
C SER A 124 19.17 13.53 -23.41
N VAL A 125 20.41 13.45 -22.92
CA VAL A 125 20.89 14.29 -21.82
C VAL A 125 20.91 15.77 -22.17
N LYS A 126 21.22 16.10 -23.43
CA LYS A 126 21.28 17.50 -23.90
C LYS A 126 19.90 18.12 -24.08
N GLN A 127 18.95 17.37 -24.65
CA GLN A 127 17.63 17.87 -25.03
C GLN A 127 16.64 17.84 -23.86
N TYR A 128 16.77 16.86 -22.96
CA TYR A 128 15.87 16.69 -21.82
C TYR A 128 16.64 16.66 -20.50
N PRO A 129 17.44 17.69 -20.18
CA PRO A 129 18.42 17.66 -19.10
C PRO A 129 17.80 17.57 -17.69
N ASP A 130 16.50 17.81 -17.55
CA ASP A 130 15.75 17.81 -16.29
C ASP A 130 14.64 16.73 -16.27
N ASP A 131 14.49 15.94 -17.33
CA ASP A 131 13.57 14.79 -17.36
C ASP A 131 14.25 13.57 -16.69
N PRO A 132 13.55 12.81 -15.84
CA PRO A 132 14.09 11.60 -15.21
C PRO A 132 14.76 10.61 -16.19
N ALA A 133 14.30 10.52 -17.44
CA ALA A 133 14.90 9.67 -18.48
C ALA A 133 16.39 9.97 -18.72
N ALA A 134 16.83 11.23 -18.55
CA ALA A 134 18.22 11.61 -18.74
C ALA A 134 19.16 10.95 -17.71
N ALA A 135 18.65 10.50 -16.56
CA ALA A 135 19.45 9.80 -15.57
C ALA A 135 20.01 8.46 -16.08
N GLU A 136 19.27 7.75 -16.95
CA GLU A 136 19.78 6.54 -17.63
C GLU A 136 20.93 6.88 -18.59
N GLY A 137 20.79 7.96 -19.37
CA GLY A 137 21.87 8.43 -20.26
C GLY A 137 23.11 8.89 -19.51
N LEU A 138 22.95 9.65 -18.43
CA LEU A 138 24.04 10.06 -17.55
C LEU A 138 24.74 8.86 -16.91
N PHE A 139 23.99 7.83 -16.52
CA PHE A 139 24.53 6.59 -15.99
C PHE A 139 25.38 5.85 -17.03
N PHE A 140 24.85 5.69 -18.25
CA PHE A 140 25.54 5.03 -19.36
C PHE A 140 26.86 5.76 -19.71
N LEU A 141 26.78 7.06 -19.98
CA LEU A 141 27.92 7.89 -20.38
C LEU A 141 28.96 8.00 -19.25
N GLY A 142 28.52 7.91 -17.99
CA GLY A 142 29.40 7.99 -16.84
C GLY A 142 30.33 6.79 -16.65
N ARG A 143 30.06 5.66 -17.34
CA ARG A 143 30.98 4.50 -17.38
C ARG A 143 32.32 4.85 -18.01
N SER A 144 32.34 5.76 -19.00
CA SER A 144 33.56 6.23 -19.66
C SER A 144 34.02 7.60 -19.14
N ASN A 145 33.09 8.47 -18.74
CA ASN A 145 33.41 9.80 -18.20
C ASN A 145 32.68 10.06 -16.86
N PRO A 146 33.36 9.88 -15.71
CA PRO A 146 32.76 10.00 -14.38
C PRO A 146 32.02 11.31 -14.08
N LYS A 147 32.28 12.39 -14.82
CA LYS A 147 31.56 13.67 -14.66
C LYS A 147 30.05 13.53 -14.90
N TYR A 148 29.63 12.62 -15.77
CA TYR A 148 28.19 12.36 -15.96
C TYR A 148 27.55 11.69 -14.75
N TRP A 149 28.29 10.87 -14.01
CA TRP A 149 27.80 10.32 -12.74
C TRP A 149 27.65 11.39 -11.66
N ASP A 150 28.54 12.39 -11.63
CA ASP A 150 28.36 13.56 -10.74
C ASP A 150 27.10 14.35 -11.11
N GLN A 151 26.83 14.54 -12.41
CA GLN A 151 25.61 15.18 -12.88
C GLN A 151 24.36 14.38 -12.53
N ALA A 152 24.38 13.05 -12.67
CA ALA A 152 23.25 12.18 -12.31
C ALA A 152 22.88 12.33 -10.83
N ILE A 153 23.87 12.23 -9.95
CA ILE A 153 23.68 12.41 -8.50
C ILE A 153 23.16 13.80 -8.17
N ALA A 154 23.69 14.85 -8.81
CA ALA A 154 23.32 16.22 -8.52
C ALA A 154 21.89 16.55 -8.98
N LYS A 155 21.51 16.12 -10.18
CA LYS A 155 20.20 16.44 -10.78
C LYS A 155 19.09 15.50 -10.36
N PHE A 156 19.40 14.22 -10.24
CA PHE A 156 18.41 13.16 -10.03
C PHE A 156 18.77 12.30 -8.81
N PRO A 157 18.96 12.88 -7.62
CA PRO A 157 19.46 12.14 -6.45
C PRO A 157 18.56 10.96 -6.05
N ALA A 158 17.25 11.08 -6.29
CA ALA A 158 16.25 10.05 -5.98
C ALA A 158 16.12 8.97 -7.06
N HIS A 159 16.70 9.17 -8.26
CA HIS A 159 16.62 8.19 -9.32
C HIS A 159 17.41 6.92 -8.96
N PRO A 160 16.91 5.71 -9.25
CA PRO A 160 17.60 4.46 -8.89
C PRO A 160 19.05 4.37 -9.41
N ARG A 161 19.35 4.96 -10.58
CA ARG A 161 20.74 5.04 -11.09
C ARG A 161 21.67 5.88 -10.22
N SER A 162 21.19 6.95 -9.59
CA SER A 162 22.01 7.76 -8.67
C SER A 162 22.36 6.97 -7.41
N VAL A 163 21.42 6.16 -6.92
CA VAL A 163 21.66 5.20 -5.83
C VAL A 163 22.69 4.16 -6.24
N GLU A 164 22.56 3.58 -7.45
CA GLU A 164 23.52 2.60 -7.97
C GLU A 164 24.92 3.20 -8.11
N ILE A 165 25.06 4.43 -8.63
CA ILE A 165 26.33 5.16 -8.71
C ILE A 165 26.93 5.33 -7.31
N ALA A 166 26.13 5.77 -6.33
CA ALA A 166 26.59 5.95 -4.96
C ALA A 166 27.12 4.64 -4.37
N GLN A 167 26.44 3.51 -4.60
CA GLN A 167 26.88 2.20 -4.17
C GLN A 167 28.18 1.75 -4.85
N LEU A 168 28.31 1.96 -6.16
CA LEU A 168 29.54 1.67 -6.89
C LEU A 168 30.73 2.49 -6.35
N ARG A 169 30.50 3.76 -6.00
CA ARG A 169 31.52 4.62 -5.37
C ARG A 169 31.86 4.15 -3.95
N LEU A 170 30.87 3.73 -3.17
CA LEU A 170 31.08 3.20 -1.82
C LEU A 170 31.84 1.87 -1.81
N LYS A 171 31.69 1.02 -2.83
CA LYS A 171 32.52 -0.19 -2.99
C LYS A 171 34.00 0.14 -3.14
N LYS A 172 34.33 1.25 -3.83
CA LYS A 172 35.72 1.70 -4.02
C LYS A 172 36.27 2.46 -2.81
N ASN A 173 35.48 3.39 -2.26
CA ASN A 173 35.82 4.13 -1.06
C ASN A 173 34.59 4.16 -0.13
N PRO A 174 34.57 3.29 0.90
CA PRO A 174 33.40 3.12 1.75
C PRO A 174 33.08 4.30 2.67
N ASN A 175 34.00 5.25 2.89
CA ASN A 175 33.85 6.31 3.90
C ASN A 175 33.52 7.67 3.24
N GLN A 176 32.53 7.68 2.35
CA GLN A 176 32.06 8.90 1.69
C GLN A 176 30.68 9.30 2.24
N LEU A 177 30.64 10.25 3.18
CA LEU A 177 29.39 10.68 3.84
C LEU A 177 28.30 11.07 2.83
N ALA A 178 28.64 11.85 1.80
CA ALA A 178 27.66 12.26 0.78
C ALA A 178 26.99 11.07 0.06
N MET A 179 27.76 10.01 -0.26
CA MET A 179 27.22 8.82 -0.92
C MET A 179 26.41 7.96 0.07
N LEU A 180 26.86 7.84 1.33
CA LEU A 180 26.11 7.15 2.37
C LEU A 180 24.76 7.85 2.61
N MET A 181 24.74 9.18 2.68
CA MET A 181 23.52 9.97 2.86
C MET A 181 22.57 9.89 1.66
N LEU A 182 23.09 9.76 0.43
CA LEU A 182 22.24 9.52 -0.74
C LEU A 182 21.53 8.18 -0.62
N VAL A 183 22.26 7.11 -0.25
CA VAL A 183 21.67 5.79 0.00
C VAL A 183 20.66 5.85 1.16
N ALA A 184 20.99 6.54 2.26
CA ALA A 184 20.09 6.73 3.40
C ALA A 184 18.77 7.45 3.04
N LYS A 185 18.77 8.31 2.02
CA LYS A 185 17.56 9.06 1.63
C LYS A 185 16.69 8.30 0.62
N TYR A 186 17.27 7.48 -0.24
CA TYR A 186 16.59 6.98 -1.44
C TYR A 186 16.65 5.45 -1.64
N ALA A 187 17.24 4.70 -0.70
CA ALA A 187 17.43 3.25 -0.83
C ALA A 187 16.89 2.45 0.37
N ILE A 188 15.80 2.94 1.00
CA ILE A 188 15.27 2.45 2.28
C ILE A 188 14.97 0.95 2.29
N ASN A 189 14.53 0.39 1.17
CA ASN A 189 14.10 -1.02 1.08
C ASN A 189 15.22 -1.97 0.63
N GLN A 190 16.46 -1.49 0.50
CA GLN A 190 17.56 -2.32 0.00
C GLN A 190 18.19 -3.17 1.11
N ASN A 191 18.64 -4.37 0.74
CA ASN A 191 19.33 -5.27 1.66
C ASN A 191 20.58 -4.60 2.27
N GLY A 192 20.74 -4.73 3.60
CA GLY A 192 21.86 -4.14 4.33
C GLY A 192 21.76 -2.63 4.59
N TYR A 193 20.60 -2.03 4.29
CA TYR A 193 20.34 -0.59 4.47
C TYR A 193 20.61 -0.09 5.89
N THR A 194 20.16 -0.80 6.93
CA THR A 194 20.38 -0.40 8.32
C THR A 194 21.86 -0.35 8.70
N GLY A 195 22.70 -1.20 8.10
CA GLY A 195 24.16 -1.15 8.28
C GLY A 195 24.80 0.10 7.67
N ILE A 196 24.21 0.69 6.64
CA ILE A 196 24.63 2.00 6.10
C ILE A 196 24.31 3.10 7.10
N LEU A 197 23.13 3.07 7.72
CA LEU A 197 22.74 4.04 8.74
C LEU A 197 23.65 3.95 9.98
N ASP A 198 23.95 2.74 10.43
CA ASP A 198 24.87 2.49 11.54
C ASP A 198 26.24 3.11 11.25
N LYS A 199 26.77 2.87 10.06
CA LYS A 199 28.04 3.45 9.64
C LYS A 199 28.03 4.98 9.62
N ILE A 200 26.93 5.59 9.16
CA ILE A 200 26.78 7.05 9.16
C ILE A 200 26.83 7.58 10.59
N THR A 201 26.01 7.01 11.47
CA THR A 201 25.88 7.49 12.85
C THR A 201 27.13 7.24 13.69
N GLU A 202 27.85 6.14 13.47
CA GLU A 202 29.07 5.82 14.21
C GLU A 202 30.27 6.68 13.79
N LYS A 203 30.45 6.91 12.48
CA LYS A 203 31.67 7.56 11.96
C LYS A 203 31.51 9.05 11.70
N PHE A 204 30.30 9.51 11.42
CA PHE A 204 30.06 10.85 10.91
C PHE A 204 29.11 11.67 11.79
N ALA A 205 28.65 11.17 12.93
CA ALA A 205 27.74 11.89 13.83
C ALA A 205 28.08 13.38 14.07
N PRO A 206 29.36 13.79 14.30
CA PRO A 206 29.70 15.20 14.50
C PRO A 206 29.48 16.10 13.28
N GLN A 207 29.37 15.53 12.08
CA GLN A 207 29.18 16.25 10.81
C GLN A 207 27.71 16.40 10.41
N LEU A 208 26.83 15.59 11.01
CA LEU A 208 25.41 15.49 10.63
C LEU A 208 24.62 16.71 11.10
N GLN A 209 23.82 17.27 10.20
CA GLN A 209 22.86 18.31 10.53
C GLN A 209 21.54 17.70 11.02
N PRO A 210 20.66 18.46 11.69
CA PRO A 210 19.36 17.93 12.12
C PRO A 210 18.57 17.26 11.00
N LYS A 211 18.55 17.83 9.78
CA LYS A 211 17.87 17.21 8.63
C LYS A 211 18.48 15.87 8.19
N ASP A 212 19.78 15.68 8.40
CA ASP A 212 20.42 14.39 8.13
C ASP A 212 19.98 13.36 9.17
N TRP A 213 19.92 13.77 10.44
CA TRP A 213 19.37 12.93 11.52
C TRP A 213 17.92 12.54 11.28
N GLU A 214 17.09 13.43 10.74
CA GLU A 214 15.70 13.13 10.37
C GLU A 214 15.61 12.03 9.30
N ALA A 215 16.39 12.14 8.22
CA ALA A 215 16.42 11.11 7.17
C ALA A 215 16.91 9.76 7.71
N ILE A 216 17.94 9.76 8.55
CA ILE A 216 18.46 8.55 9.21
C ILE A 216 17.40 7.96 10.15
N ALA A 217 16.73 8.80 10.93
CA ALA A 217 15.69 8.36 11.87
C ALA A 217 14.49 7.77 11.15
N PHE A 218 14.07 8.38 10.03
CA PHE A 218 13.07 7.83 9.14
C PHE A 218 13.50 6.47 8.61
N GLY A 219 14.73 6.35 8.11
CA GLY A 219 15.29 5.07 7.66
C GLY A 219 15.23 3.95 8.70
N TYR A 220 15.66 4.22 9.94
CA TYR A 220 15.57 3.23 11.03
C TYR A 220 14.12 2.88 11.37
N TRP A 221 13.22 3.88 11.36
CA TRP A 221 11.81 3.67 11.66
C TRP A 221 11.11 2.78 10.64
N GLU A 222 11.31 3.03 9.35
CA GLU A 222 10.74 2.21 8.27
C GLU A 222 11.30 0.78 8.28
N ASN A 223 12.53 0.60 8.79
CA ASN A 223 13.15 -0.72 8.99
C ASN A 223 12.94 -1.28 10.41
N GLN A 224 12.00 -0.72 11.19
CA GLN A 224 11.59 -1.19 12.52
C GLN A 224 12.71 -1.24 13.59
N VAL A 225 13.79 -0.48 13.40
CA VAL A 225 14.90 -0.35 14.37
C VAL A 225 14.60 0.84 15.29
N TYR A 226 13.59 0.67 16.15
CA TYR A 226 12.96 1.77 16.88
C TYR A 226 13.85 2.47 17.92
N ASP A 227 14.79 1.76 18.55
CA ASP A 227 15.71 2.34 19.54
C ASP A 227 16.71 3.29 18.89
N LYS A 228 17.37 2.86 17.80
CA LYS A 228 18.25 3.72 16.99
C LYS A 228 17.48 4.85 16.33
N GLY A 229 16.27 4.55 15.84
CA GLY A 229 15.34 5.57 15.33
C GLY A 229 15.03 6.64 16.36
N ALA A 230 14.71 6.26 17.60
CA ALA A 230 14.46 7.20 18.69
C ALA A 230 15.66 8.08 19.03
N PHE A 231 16.86 7.49 19.03
CA PHE A 231 18.12 8.22 19.21
C PHE A 231 18.36 9.25 18.10
N ALA A 232 18.10 8.87 16.85
CA ALA A 232 18.25 9.76 15.69
C ALA A 232 17.18 10.86 15.67
N TYR A 233 15.90 10.54 15.93
CA TYR A 233 14.82 11.54 16.02
C TYR A 233 15.07 12.58 17.13
N ALA A 234 15.75 12.20 18.22
CA ALA A 234 16.15 13.12 19.27
C ALA A 234 17.06 14.26 18.77
N ARG A 235 17.76 14.05 17.66
CA ARG A 235 18.71 14.99 17.01
C ARG A 235 18.18 15.59 15.72
N ALA A 236 17.00 15.16 15.28
CA ALA A 236 16.29 15.71 14.14
C ALA A 236 15.73 17.12 14.46
N PRO A 237 15.20 17.87 13.47
CA PRO A 237 14.52 19.13 13.74
C PRO A 237 13.41 18.91 14.77
N GLN A 238 13.27 19.85 15.71
CA GLN A 238 12.28 19.78 16.78
C GLN A 238 10.88 20.05 16.24
N THR A 239 10.27 19.03 15.65
CA THR A 239 8.88 19.01 15.21
C THR A 239 8.06 18.12 16.17
N PRO A 240 6.73 18.32 16.26
CA PRO A 240 5.87 17.44 17.05
C PRO A 240 6.05 15.96 16.70
N VAL A 241 6.09 15.64 15.41
CA VAL A 241 6.26 14.27 14.88
C VAL A 241 7.59 13.67 15.31
N ASN A 242 8.70 14.39 15.14
CA ASN A 242 10.03 13.88 15.49
C ASN A 242 10.15 13.67 17.01
N ALA A 243 9.68 14.63 17.80
CA ALA A 243 9.70 14.51 19.26
C ALA A 243 8.86 13.31 19.74
N TYR A 244 7.67 13.12 19.16
CA TYR A 244 6.82 11.97 19.48
C TYR A 244 7.42 10.64 19.03
N ARG A 245 7.99 10.55 17.82
CA ARG A 245 8.70 9.34 17.36
C ARG A 245 9.93 9.03 18.21
N ALA A 246 10.61 10.07 18.72
CA ALA A 246 11.72 9.91 19.66
C ALA A 246 11.25 9.30 21.00
N ALA A 247 10.06 9.65 21.48
CA ALA A 247 9.46 9.02 22.66
C ALA A 247 8.94 7.60 22.36
N ARG A 248 8.20 7.46 21.27
CA ARG A 248 7.56 6.20 20.86
C ARG A 248 8.57 5.11 20.52
N GLY A 249 9.70 5.45 19.91
CA GLY A 249 10.71 4.45 19.58
C GLY A 249 11.38 3.84 20.83
N LEU A 250 11.59 4.63 21.90
CA LEU A 250 12.05 4.10 23.19
C LEU A 250 11.00 3.18 23.83
N HIS A 251 9.73 3.60 23.81
CA HIS A 251 8.62 2.79 24.31
C HIS A 251 8.52 1.45 23.54
N LEU A 252 8.51 1.48 22.21
CA LEU A 252 8.41 0.26 21.38
C LEU A 252 9.58 -0.70 21.56
N SER A 253 10.77 -0.19 21.92
CA SER A 253 11.97 -1.00 22.16
C SER A 253 12.15 -1.41 23.63
N GLY A 254 11.21 -1.07 24.52
CA GLY A 254 11.31 -1.35 25.95
C GLY A 254 12.44 -0.60 26.66
N LYS A 255 12.97 0.47 26.07
CA LYS A 255 14.02 1.31 26.66
C LYS A 255 13.41 2.36 27.59
N SER A 256 14.11 2.67 28.68
CA SER A 256 13.70 3.70 29.64
C SER A 256 13.70 5.11 29.03
N GLY A 257 12.97 6.05 29.65
CA GLY A 257 12.94 7.46 29.26
C GLY A 257 11.90 7.83 28.19
N GLY A 258 11.11 6.86 27.69
CA GLY A 258 10.00 7.14 26.79
C GLY A 258 8.94 8.06 27.40
N GLU A 259 8.58 7.84 28.66
CA GLU A 259 7.60 8.68 29.38
C GLU A 259 8.05 10.13 29.57
N ASP A 260 9.31 10.35 29.95
CA ASP A 260 9.86 11.70 30.08
C ASP A 260 9.78 12.45 28.75
N ARG A 261 10.08 11.76 27.64
CA ARG A 261 9.96 12.34 26.31
C ARG A 261 8.53 12.59 25.89
N TYR A 262 7.58 11.72 26.24
CA TYR A 262 6.16 12.02 26.02
C TYR A 262 5.73 13.28 26.78
N ARG A 263 6.16 13.43 28.05
CA ARG A 263 5.90 14.67 28.82
C ARG A 263 6.51 15.90 28.14
N GLN A 264 7.72 15.80 27.59
CA GLN A 264 8.35 16.87 26.81
C GLN A 264 7.57 17.21 25.53
N VAL A 265 7.02 16.23 24.82
CA VAL A 265 6.16 16.47 23.64
C VAL A 265 4.96 17.32 24.04
N VAL A 266 4.27 16.95 25.12
CA VAL A 266 3.10 17.69 25.63
C VAL A 266 3.48 19.11 26.05
N GLN A 267 4.62 19.29 26.73
CA GLN A 267 5.08 20.61 27.17
C GLN A 267 5.49 21.52 26.01
N THR A 268 6.15 20.96 25.00
CA THR A 268 6.72 21.74 23.88
C THR A 268 5.69 22.00 22.78
N PHE A 269 4.79 21.05 22.54
CA PHE A 269 3.80 21.09 21.48
C PHE A 269 2.38 20.82 21.99
N PRO A 270 1.88 21.56 23.00
CA PRO A 270 0.66 21.22 23.75
C PRO A 270 -0.62 21.14 22.92
N LYS A 271 -0.64 21.73 21.72
CA LYS A 271 -1.80 21.74 20.82
C LYS A 271 -1.64 20.81 19.61
N SER A 272 -0.53 20.08 19.51
CA SER A 272 -0.27 19.18 18.39
C SER A 272 -1.02 17.84 18.54
N PRO A 273 -1.44 17.19 17.44
CA PRO A 273 -1.99 15.82 17.50
C PRO A 273 -1.07 14.84 18.25
N GLU A 274 0.24 15.03 18.14
CA GLU A 274 1.26 14.25 18.83
C GLU A 274 1.25 14.42 20.35
N ALA A 275 0.88 15.60 20.87
CA ALA A 275 0.66 15.78 22.30
C ALA A 275 -0.57 14.99 22.77
N GLY A 276 -1.65 14.97 21.98
CA GLY A 276 -2.80 14.10 22.23
C GLY A 276 -2.41 12.63 22.27
N LEU A 277 -1.59 12.16 21.31
CA LEU A 277 -1.05 10.80 21.32
C LEU A 277 -0.18 10.53 22.55
N ALA A 278 0.71 11.46 22.89
CA ALA A 278 1.61 11.33 24.03
C ALA A 278 0.82 11.21 25.35
N LEU A 279 -0.21 12.04 25.56
CA LEU A 279 -1.10 11.95 26.72
C LEU A 279 -1.84 10.61 26.79
N THR A 280 -2.38 10.12 25.68
CA THR A 280 -3.02 8.79 25.65
C THR A 280 -2.04 7.68 26.02
N ARG A 281 -0.78 7.75 25.57
CA ARG A 281 0.26 6.77 25.95
C ARG A 281 0.65 6.90 27.42
N LEU A 282 0.82 8.12 27.93
CA LEU A 282 1.10 8.36 29.34
C LEU A 282 -0.02 7.84 30.24
N ALA A 283 -1.28 8.03 29.86
CA ALA A 283 -2.43 7.48 30.59
C ALA A 283 -2.40 5.94 30.65
N ALA A 284 -2.02 5.28 29.55
CA ALA A 284 -1.93 3.82 29.49
C ALA A 284 -0.74 3.24 30.29
N LEU A 285 0.35 4.02 30.42
CA LEU A 285 1.55 3.64 31.18
C LEU A 285 1.45 3.98 32.67
N ALA A 286 0.55 4.90 33.05
CA ALA A 286 0.42 5.35 34.43
C ALA A 286 0.01 4.19 35.36
N GLU A 287 0.85 3.93 36.36
CA GLU A 287 0.60 2.89 37.37
C GLU A 287 -0.58 3.22 38.29
N GLN A 288 -0.77 4.51 38.58
CA GLN A 288 -1.85 4.99 39.46
C GLN A 288 -3.07 5.44 38.64
N PRO A 289 -4.28 4.94 38.94
CA PRO A 289 -5.49 5.35 38.22
C PRO A 289 -5.74 6.86 38.24
N GLN A 290 -5.39 7.56 39.33
CA GLN A 290 -5.53 9.02 39.44
C GLN A 290 -4.66 9.76 38.43
N LEU A 291 -3.41 9.31 38.24
CA LEU A 291 -2.51 9.90 37.27
C LEU A 291 -2.97 9.62 35.83
N ALA A 292 -3.46 8.40 35.57
CA ALA A 292 -4.07 8.06 34.29
C ALA A 292 -5.26 8.97 33.97
N ILE A 293 -6.15 9.19 34.94
CA ILE A 293 -7.30 10.09 34.81
C ILE A 293 -6.84 11.54 34.52
N ALA A 294 -5.81 12.03 35.20
CA ALA A 294 -5.30 13.38 34.97
C ALA A 294 -4.80 13.59 33.52
N TYR A 295 -4.10 12.59 32.95
CA TYR A 295 -3.72 12.64 31.54
C TYR A 295 -4.92 12.55 30.60
N LEU A 296 -5.89 11.68 30.89
CA LEU A 296 -7.11 11.54 30.10
C LEU A 296 -7.95 12.81 30.10
N ASP A 297 -7.99 13.54 31.21
CA ASP A 297 -8.71 14.82 31.31
C ASP A 297 -8.10 15.87 30.40
N GLN A 298 -6.77 15.93 30.29
CA GLN A 298 -6.11 16.79 29.29
C GLN A 298 -6.44 16.37 27.85
N VAL A 299 -6.58 15.06 27.58
CA VAL A 299 -7.02 14.58 26.26
C VAL A 299 -8.44 15.07 25.96
N ILE A 300 -9.36 14.90 26.91
CA ILE A 300 -10.77 15.26 26.77
C ILE A 300 -10.94 16.76 26.57
N GLU A 301 -10.18 17.57 27.31
CA GLU A 301 -10.29 19.03 27.28
C GLU A 301 -9.69 19.64 25.99
N HIS A 302 -8.56 19.11 25.51
CA HIS A 302 -7.77 19.76 24.45
C HIS A 302 -7.82 19.06 23.10
N PHE A 303 -8.29 17.81 23.03
CA PHE A 303 -8.32 17.00 21.80
C PHE A 303 -9.71 16.37 21.57
N PRO A 304 -10.69 17.15 21.07
CA PRO A 304 -12.07 16.70 20.93
C PRO A 304 -12.28 15.46 20.04
N ASP A 305 -11.40 15.24 19.07
CA ASP A 305 -11.36 14.07 18.20
C ASP A 305 -11.06 12.77 18.96
N ARG A 306 -10.36 12.87 20.11
CA ARG A 306 -9.93 11.76 20.95
C ARG A 306 -10.72 11.63 22.25
N ALA A 307 -11.47 12.67 22.61
CA ALA A 307 -12.28 12.71 23.83
C ALA A 307 -13.18 11.46 24.03
N PRO A 308 -13.88 10.93 23.00
CA PRO A 308 -14.74 9.76 23.18
C PRO A 308 -14.00 8.52 23.70
N ALA A 309 -12.85 8.19 23.09
CA ALA A 309 -12.03 7.06 23.51
C ALA A 309 -11.40 7.31 24.89
N ALA A 310 -10.96 8.54 25.16
CA ALA A 310 -10.41 8.92 26.46
C ALA A 310 -11.44 8.82 27.60
N LEU A 311 -12.71 9.16 27.34
CA LEU A 311 -13.81 9.00 28.30
C LEU A 311 -14.04 7.52 28.65
N ILE A 312 -13.98 6.62 27.67
CA ILE A 312 -14.10 5.18 27.93
C ILE A 312 -12.98 4.70 28.84
N GLU A 313 -11.73 5.03 28.52
CA GLU A 313 -10.59 4.67 29.36
C GLU A 313 -10.70 5.30 30.76
N LYS A 314 -11.16 6.55 30.87
CA LYS A 314 -11.41 7.22 32.15
C LYS A 314 -12.43 6.46 32.98
N SER A 315 -13.52 5.97 32.37
CA SER A 315 -14.53 5.18 33.08
C SER A 315 -13.94 3.88 33.66
N LYS A 316 -13.03 3.22 32.94
CA LYS A 316 -12.33 2.02 33.42
C LYS A 316 -11.43 2.34 34.61
N GLN A 317 -10.72 3.47 34.58
CA GLN A 317 -9.89 3.89 35.73
C GLN A 317 -10.74 4.27 36.95
N LEU A 318 -11.91 4.89 36.74
CA LEU A 318 -12.86 5.20 37.82
C LEU A 318 -13.44 3.93 38.47
N ASP A 319 -13.73 2.90 37.68
CA ASP A 319 -14.15 1.60 38.22
C ASP A 319 -13.05 0.97 39.10
N LYS A 320 -11.77 1.06 38.71
CA LYS A 320 -10.63 0.61 39.55
C LYS A 320 -10.53 1.39 40.88
N LEU A 321 -11.02 2.62 40.91
CA LEU A 321 -11.11 3.45 42.11
C LEU A 321 -12.41 3.23 42.90
N ASN A 322 -13.20 2.20 42.57
CA ASN A 322 -14.53 1.94 43.16
C ASN A 322 -15.50 3.13 43.04
N SER A 323 -15.29 4.01 42.04
CA SER A 323 -16.08 5.22 41.80
C SER A 323 -17.19 4.96 40.77
N SER A 324 -17.97 3.90 40.98
CA SER A 324 -18.91 3.36 39.98
C SER A 324 -19.98 4.36 39.53
N LYS A 325 -20.42 5.28 40.40
CA LYS A 325 -21.37 6.33 40.05
C LYS A 325 -20.80 7.27 38.98
N PHE A 326 -19.57 7.74 39.16
CA PHE A 326 -18.90 8.62 38.20
C PHE A 326 -18.56 7.87 36.92
N ALA A 327 -18.12 6.61 37.03
CA ALA A 327 -17.87 5.76 35.87
C ALA A 327 -19.13 5.59 35.01
N ALA A 328 -20.29 5.36 35.63
CA ALA A 328 -21.58 5.28 34.94
C ALA A 328 -21.96 6.60 34.23
N GLN A 329 -21.77 7.75 34.89
CA GLN A 329 -22.02 9.06 34.29
C GLN A 329 -21.15 9.31 33.05
N VAL A 330 -19.86 8.95 33.12
CA VAL A 330 -18.93 9.07 31.98
C VAL A 330 -19.37 8.19 30.81
N ARG A 331 -19.84 6.97 31.08
CA ARG A 331 -20.35 6.08 30.03
C ARG A 331 -21.65 6.57 29.42
N GLU A 332 -22.56 7.10 30.23
CA GLU A 332 -23.79 7.73 29.76
C GLU A 332 -23.50 8.93 28.85
N LEU A 333 -22.51 9.75 29.20
CA LEU A 333 -22.03 10.84 28.36
C LEU A 333 -21.58 10.35 26.97
N VAL A 334 -20.80 9.26 26.92
CA VAL A 334 -20.36 8.68 25.63
C VAL A 334 -21.56 8.15 24.83
N LEU A 335 -22.53 7.49 25.48
CA LEU A 335 -23.71 6.95 24.80
C LEU A 335 -24.69 8.01 24.29
N THR A 336 -24.67 9.21 24.86
CA THR A 336 -25.62 10.30 24.55
C THR A 336 -24.97 11.38 23.69
N GLN A 337 -23.92 12.04 24.17
CA GLN A 337 -23.27 13.15 23.47
C GLN A 337 -22.36 12.67 22.32
N TYR A 338 -21.77 11.49 22.45
CA TYR A 338 -20.86 10.90 21.45
C TYR A 338 -21.44 9.66 20.78
N ALA A 339 -22.77 9.56 20.71
CA ALA A 339 -23.48 8.36 20.29
C ALA A 339 -23.07 7.81 18.92
N SER A 340 -22.65 8.68 17.99
CA SER A 340 -22.23 8.35 16.61
C SER A 340 -20.75 8.05 16.44
N THR A 341 -19.94 8.09 17.51
CA THR A 341 -18.50 7.81 17.47
C THR A 341 -18.18 6.31 17.56
N ASP A 342 -17.03 5.89 17.03
CA ASP A 342 -16.56 4.50 17.12
C ASP A 342 -16.39 4.04 18.57
N ALA A 343 -15.94 4.93 19.46
CA ALA A 343 -15.88 4.67 20.89
C ALA A 343 -17.25 4.24 21.46
N ALA A 344 -18.33 4.94 21.10
CA ALA A 344 -19.67 4.56 21.53
C ALA A 344 -20.13 3.23 20.91
N ALA A 345 -19.73 2.92 19.67
CA ALA A 345 -19.98 1.63 19.04
C ALA A 345 -19.26 0.48 19.76
N GLU A 346 -17.97 0.65 20.05
CA GLU A 346 -17.15 -0.31 20.80
C GLU A 346 -17.75 -0.61 22.18
N MET A 347 -18.18 0.42 22.91
CA MET A 347 -18.80 0.24 24.21
C MET A 347 -20.14 -0.50 24.13
N ARG A 348 -21.01 -0.13 23.18
CA ARG A 348 -22.27 -0.86 22.93
C ARG A 348 -22.00 -2.32 22.59
N TRP A 349 -20.98 -2.57 21.77
CA TRP A 349 -20.58 -3.92 21.36
C TRP A 349 -20.07 -4.74 22.55
N ALA A 350 -19.22 -4.17 23.41
CA ALA A 350 -18.75 -4.84 24.62
C ALA A 350 -19.91 -5.28 25.53
N TYR A 351 -20.90 -4.41 25.74
CA TYR A 351 -22.11 -4.76 26.50
C TYR A 351 -22.97 -5.81 25.81
N ALA A 352 -23.13 -5.73 24.48
CA ALA A 352 -23.84 -6.75 23.74
C ALA A 352 -23.17 -8.12 23.87
N GLN A 353 -21.84 -8.18 23.78
CA GLN A 353 -21.07 -9.42 23.96
C GLN A 353 -21.22 -10.00 25.36
N GLU A 354 -21.22 -9.18 26.40
CA GLU A 354 -21.46 -9.62 27.79
C GLU A 354 -22.84 -10.27 27.94
N ARG A 355 -23.89 -9.62 27.43
CA ARG A 355 -25.26 -10.15 27.48
C ARG A 355 -25.42 -11.42 26.66
N ALA A 356 -24.79 -11.49 25.49
CA ALA A 356 -24.81 -12.69 24.65
C ALA A 356 -24.12 -13.87 25.33
N LYS A 357 -22.99 -13.65 26.01
CA LYS A 357 -22.30 -14.68 26.82
C LYS A 357 -23.18 -15.17 27.97
N ALA A 358 -23.98 -14.29 28.56
CA ALA A 358 -24.97 -14.64 29.58
C ALA A 358 -26.24 -15.33 29.01
N GLY A 359 -26.34 -15.53 27.70
CA GLY A 359 -27.50 -16.12 27.02
C GLY A 359 -28.69 -15.17 26.83
N ASP A 360 -28.58 -13.90 27.25
CA ASP A 360 -29.63 -12.91 27.04
C ASP A 360 -29.50 -12.26 25.66
N PHE A 361 -29.94 -13.00 24.64
CA PHE A 361 -29.91 -12.53 23.24
C PHE A 361 -30.82 -11.32 23.00
N ARG A 362 -31.85 -11.11 23.83
CA ARG A 362 -32.74 -9.95 23.72
C ARG A 362 -31.99 -8.68 24.13
N LEU A 363 -31.32 -8.68 25.28
CA LEU A 363 -30.49 -7.54 25.70
C LEU A 363 -29.25 -7.38 24.82
N ALA A 364 -28.63 -8.47 24.36
CA ALA A 364 -27.51 -8.39 23.43
C ALA A 364 -27.89 -7.66 22.14
N LYS A 365 -29.05 -8.02 21.55
CA LYS A 365 -29.63 -7.30 20.41
C LYS A 365 -29.89 -5.84 20.75
N GLN A 366 -30.55 -5.55 21.88
CA GLN A 366 -30.87 -4.18 22.29
C GLN A 366 -29.64 -3.27 22.40
N TRP A 367 -28.50 -3.80 22.86
CA TRP A 367 -27.24 -3.05 22.93
C TRP A 367 -26.58 -2.84 21.57
N ALA A 368 -26.56 -3.87 20.71
CA ALA A 368 -25.84 -3.82 19.43
C ALA A 368 -26.63 -3.20 18.28
N GLU A 369 -27.96 -3.28 18.28
CA GLU A 369 -28.81 -2.78 17.19
C GLU A 369 -28.61 -1.28 16.89
N PRO A 370 -28.46 -0.37 17.88
CA PRO A 370 -28.17 1.04 17.62
C PRO A 370 -26.84 1.27 16.86
N ILE A 371 -25.89 0.33 16.89
CA ILE A 371 -24.62 0.45 16.15
C ILE A 371 -24.90 0.51 14.63
N LEU A 372 -25.89 -0.25 14.14
CA LEU A 372 -26.22 -0.30 12.72
C LEU A 372 -26.85 1.00 12.19
N ASP A 373 -27.38 1.84 13.09
CA ASP A 373 -28.07 3.09 12.74
C ASP A 373 -27.20 4.31 13.05
N ASN A 374 -26.58 4.34 14.23
CA ASN A 374 -25.80 5.49 14.69
C ASN A 374 -24.35 5.45 14.22
N ASN A 375 -23.83 4.26 13.91
CA ASN A 375 -22.42 4.03 13.57
C ASN A 375 -22.26 3.21 12.27
N PRO A 376 -22.97 3.52 11.18
CA PRO A 376 -23.04 2.67 10.00
C PRO A 376 -21.73 2.58 9.20
N ASN A 377 -20.72 3.39 9.53
CA ASN A 377 -19.39 3.35 8.90
C ASN A 377 -18.29 2.84 9.85
N SER A 378 -18.66 2.44 11.07
CA SER A 378 -17.72 1.92 12.07
C SER A 378 -17.19 0.55 11.65
N GLU A 379 -15.94 0.23 12.01
CA GLU A 379 -15.34 -1.10 11.82
C GLU A 379 -16.19 -2.22 12.46
N ILE A 380 -16.89 -1.90 13.54
CA ILE A 380 -17.75 -2.84 14.28
C ILE A 380 -19.15 -2.94 13.65
N GLY A 381 -19.56 -2.00 12.80
CA GLY A 381 -20.91 -1.96 12.21
C GLY A 381 -21.30 -3.27 11.52
N ALA A 382 -20.39 -3.80 10.69
CA ALA A 382 -20.58 -5.06 10.00
C ALA A 382 -20.65 -6.26 10.96
N GLN A 383 -19.75 -6.30 11.96
CA GLN A 383 -19.72 -7.34 12.99
C GLN A 383 -21.01 -7.35 13.82
N ALA A 384 -21.38 -6.20 14.36
CA ALA A 384 -22.58 -6.00 15.16
C ALA A 384 -23.82 -6.40 14.36
N GLY A 385 -23.93 -5.97 13.11
CA GLY A 385 -25.06 -6.34 12.26
C GLY A 385 -25.19 -7.84 12.04
N PHE A 386 -24.10 -8.53 11.71
CA PHE A 386 -24.14 -9.98 11.55
C PHE A 386 -24.59 -10.70 12.84
N TRP A 387 -24.04 -10.31 13.99
CA TRP A 387 -24.40 -10.95 15.26
C TRP A 387 -25.81 -10.60 15.73
N VAL A 388 -26.28 -9.37 15.49
CA VAL A 388 -27.68 -8.99 15.70
C VAL A 388 -28.61 -9.87 14.86
N GLY A 389 -28.26 -10.15 13.61
CA GLY A 389 -28.96 -11.15 12.79
C GLY A 389 -28.97 -12.54 13.44
N LYS A 390 -27.80 -13.06 13.84
CA LYS A 390 -27.68 -14.39 14.50
C LYS A 390 -28.48 -14.51 15.79
N TRP A 391 -28.47 -13.47 16.63
CA TRP A 391 -29.26 -13.45 17.86
C TRP A 391 -30.76 -13.34 17.57
N THR A 392 -31.13 -12.61 16.53
CA THR A 392 -32.53 -12.48 16.07
C THR A 392 -33.07 -13.83 15.55
N GLU A 393 -32.25 -14.63 14.85
CA GLU A 393 -32.58 -16.02 14.49
C GLU A 393 -32.83 -16.88 15.74
N LYS A 394 -31.94 -16.79 16.73
CA LYS A 394 -32.07 -17.54 18.00
C LYS A 394 -33.33 -17.16 18.78
N LEU A 395 -33.85 -15.95 18.58
CA LEU A 395 -35.12 -15.48 19.13
C LEU A 395 -36.34 -15.91 18.29
N GLY A 396 -36.15 -16.69 17.23
CA GLY A 396 -37.22 -17.21 16.37
C GLY A 396 -37.72 -16.23 15.31
N LYS A 397 -37.02 -15.11 15.08
CA LYS A 397 -37.46 -14.03 14.18
C LYS A 397 -36.70 -14.03 12.85
N SER A 398 -36.91 -15.09 12.06
CA SER A 398 -36.13 -15.35 10.84
C SER A 398 -36.21 -14.24 9.78
N ASP A 399 -37.37 -13.62 9.57
CA ASP A 399 -37.51 -12.56 8.56
C ASP A 399 -36.81 -11.26 8.96
N GLU A 400 -36.84 -10.91 10.25
CA GLU A 400 -36.09 -9.78 10.81
C GLU A 400 -34.58 -10.03 10.67
N ALA A 401 -34.12 -11.24 10.97
CA ALA A 401 -32.71 -11.61 10.80
C ALA A 401 -32.24 -11.50 9.35
N LYS A 402 -33.05 -11.95 8.38
CA LYS A 402 -32.75 -11.80 6.94
C LYS A 402 -32.62 -10.33 6.54
N ALA A 403 -33.51 -9.47 7.01
CA ALA A 403 -33.45 -8.03 6.74
C ALA A 403 -32.16 -7.40 7.31
N ILE A 404 -31.72 -7.84 8.49
CA ILE A 404 -30.46 -7.41 9.11
C ILE A 404 -29.26 -7.85 8.26
N TYR A 405 -29.20 -9.11 7.81
CA TYR A 405 -28.12 -9.59 6.94
C TYR A 405 -28.05 -8.83 5.61
N GLN A 406 -29.22 -8.52 5.02
CA GLN A 406 -29.29 -7.69 3.81
C GLN A 406 -28.75 -6.27 4.05
N LYS A 407 -29.01 -5.69 5.24
CA LYS A 407 -28.46 -4.39 5.62
C LYS A 407 -26.93 -4.44 5.75
N VAL A 408 -26.36 -5.50 6.34
CA VAL A 408 -24.89 -5.69 6.40
C VAL A 408 -24.30 -5.74 4.99
N LEU A 409 -24.89 -6.53 4.09
CA LEU A 409 -24.45 -6.61 2.69
C LEU A 409 -24.51 -5.26 1.96
N ALA A 410 -25.56 -4.47 2.20
CA ALA A 410 -25.75 -3.20 1.53
C ALA A 410 -24.82 -2.09 2.06
N LYS A 411 -24.39 -2.17 3.33
CA LYS A 411 -23.59 -1.13 3.99
C LYS A 411 -22.09 -1.45 4.06
N HIS A 412 -21.74 -2.73 4.07
CA HIS A 412 -20.35 -3.20 4.25
C HIS A 412 -20.01 -4.36 3.31
N PRO A 413 -20.28 -4.25 1.99
CA PRO A 413 -20.17 -5.36 1.04
C PRO A 413 -18.78 -6.04 1.00
N GLU A 414 -17.73 -5.31 1.34
CA GLU A 414 -16.33 -5.75 1.36
C GLU A 414 -15.93 -6.49 2.65
N SER A 415 -16.78 -6.50 3.68
CA SER A 415 -16.41 -7.02 4.99
C SER A 415 -16.51 -8.54 5.07
N TYR A 416 -15.72 -9.12 5.97
CA TYR A 416 -15.87 -10.52 6.38
C TYR A 416 -17.32 -10.87 6.78
N TYR A 417 -18.00 -9.94 7.46
CA TYR A 417 -19.37 -10.15 7.92
C TYR A 417 -20.41 -10.00 6.82
N ALA A 418 -20.11 -9.30 5.72
CA ALA A 418 -20.91 -9.38 4.50
C ALA A 418 -20.86 -10.79 3.89
N TRP A 419 -19.66 -11.39 3.72
CA TRP A 419 -19.56 -12.79 3.26
C TRP A 419 -20.35 -13.76 4.16
N ARG A 420 -20.18 -13.63 5.49
CA ARG A 420 -20.96 -14.42 6.46
C ARG A 420 -22.47 -14.19 6.31
N SER A 421 -22.91 -12.96 6.08
CA SER A 421 -24.33 -12.61 5.90
C SER A 421 -24.91 -13.17 4.60
N ALA A 422 -24.15 -13.12 3.50
CA ALA A 422 -24.51 -13.76 2.22
C ALA A 422 -24.66 -15.27 2.37
N SER A 423 -23.73 -15.93 3.10
CA SER A 423 -23.83 -17.35 3.44
C SER A 423 -25.11 -17.66 4.24
N MET A 424 -25.44 -16.87 5.27
CA MET A 424 -26.68 -17.01 6.04
C MET A 424 -27.96 -16.80 5.20
N LEU A 425 -27.88 -15.99 4.15
CA LEU A 425 -28.96 -15.76 3.18
C LEU A 425 -29.04 -16.83 2.08
N GLY A 426 -28.16 -17.83 2.10
CA GLY A 426 -28.14 -18.93 1.12
C GLY A 426 -27.53 -18.55 -0.23
N TRP A 427 -26.70 -17.50 -0.30
CA TRP A 427 -26.00 -17.16 -1.53
C TRP A 427 -24.90 -18.16 -1.83
N ASN A 428 -24.58 -18.36 -3.12
CA ASN A 428 -23.51 -19.25 -3.55
C ASN A 428 -22.11 -18.63 -3.38
N VAL A 429 -21.80 -18.19 -2.17
CA VAL A 429 -20.48 -17.63 -1.78
C VAL A 429 -19.67 -18.59 -0.91
N GLY A 430 -20.24 -19.77 -0.63
CA GLY A 430 -19.68 -20.77 0.25
C GLY A 430 -19.76 -20.39 1.73
N ASP A 431 -19.37 -21.34 2.56
CA ASP A 431 -19.14 -21.21 3.99
C ASP A 431 -17.81 -21.88 4.35
N PHE A 432 -17.51 -22.05 5.64
CA PHE A 432 -16.27 -22.71 6.07
C PHE A 432 -16.12 -24.16 5.59
N ASN A 433 -17.20 -24.82 5.18
CA ASN A 433 -17.18 -26.21 4.76
C ASN A 433 -17.20 -26.34 3.23
N SER A 434 -17.80 -25.38 2.52
CA SER A 434 -18.07 -25.46 1.08
C SER A 434 -17.20 -24.54 0.23
N VAL A 435 -16.59 -23.48 0.81
CA VAL A 435 -15.81 -22.50 0.03
C VAL A 435 -14.63 -23.12 -0.71
N ARG A 436 -14.04 -24.18 -0.13
CA ARG A 436 -12.86 -24.88 -0.69
C ARG A 436 -13.13 -25.50 -2.06
N SER A 437 -14.34 -26.04 -2.26
CA SER A 437 -14.75 -26.72 -3.49
C SER A 437 -15.37 -25.79 -4.54
N LEU A 438 -15.57 -24.51 -4.21
CA LEU A 438 -16.04 -23.54 -5.19
C LEU A 438 -14.91 -23.19 -6.15
N ASN A 439 -15.22 -23.11 -7.44
CA ASN A 439 -14.26 -22.71 -8.48
C ASN A 439 -14.77 -21.48 -9.24
N PRO A 440 -14.77 -20.28 -8.60
CA PRO A 440 -15.18 -19.06 -9.28
C PRO A 440 -14.19 -18.73 -10.41
N GLN A 441 -14.71 -18.23 -11.53
CA GLN A 441 -13.86 -17.64 -12.57
C GLN A 441 -13.24 -16.34 -12.03
N VAL A 442 -11.95 -16.15 -12.27
CA VAL A 442 -11.23 -14.94 -11.85
C VAL A 442 -11.15 -13.99 -13.05
N ASP A 443 -12.03 -12.99 -13.08
CA ASP A 443 -12.02 -11.97 -14.12
C ASP A 443 -10.90 -10.95 -13.88
N LYS A 444 -9.93 -10.89 -14.80
CA LYS A 444 -8.85 -9.90 -14.76
C LYS A 444 -9.39 -8.55 -15.28
N PRO A 445 -9.11 -7.43 -14.59
CA PRO A 445 -9.38 -6.11 -15.16
C PRO A 445 -8.68 -5.97 -16.51
N ALA A 446 -9.44 -5.67 -17.56
CA ALA A 446 -8.90 -5.45 -18.90
C ALA A 446 -8.12 -4.12 -19.01
N VAL A 447 -8.25 -3.27 -18.00
CA VAL A 447 -7.75 -1.89 -18.00
C VAL A 447 -7.16 -1.56 -16.65
N ARG A 448 -6.04 -0.82 -16.66
CA ARG A 448 -5.47 -0.21 -15.48
C ARG A 448 -6.23 1.06 -15.09
N PRO A 449 -6.65 1.20 -13.82
CA PRO A 449 -7.25 2.43 -13.31
C PRO A 449 -6.29 3.61 -13.41
N GLU A 450 -6.79 4.81 -13.61
CA GLU A 450 -5.95 6.02 -13.71
C GLU A 450 -5.20 6.33 -12.40
N LEU A 451 -3.98 6.85 -12.54
CA LEU A 451 -3.24 7.38 -11.39
C LEU A 451 -3.77 8.75 -10.98
N ILE A 452 -3.88 8.95 -9.67
CA ILE A 452 -4.39 10.18 -9.05
C ILE A 452 -3.30 11.21 -8.72
N ALA A 453 -2.02 10.85 -8.88
CA ALA A 453 -0.87 11.75 -8.78
C ALA A 453 0.17 11.46 -9.88
N GLY A 454 1.12 12.39 -10.02
CA GLY A 454 2.23 12.34 -10.98
C GLY A 454 1.93 12.99 -12.34
N SER A 455 2.98 13.17 -13.13
CA SER A 455 2.89 13.84 -14.44
C SER A 455 2.15 13.00 -15.49
N LEU A 456 1.83 13.63 -16.64
CA LEU A 456 1.30 12.92 -17.81
C LEU A 456 2.27 11.85 -18.33
N VAL A 457 3.59 12.03 -18.18
CA VAL A 457 4.59 11.04 -18.56
C VAL A 457 4.43 9.78 -17.71
N LEU A 458 4.36 9.95 -16.37
CA LEU A 458 4.13 8.85 -15.45
C LEU A 458 2.83 8.11 -15.77
N LYS A 459 1.73 8.85 -15.91
CA LYS A 459 0.41 8.29 -16.19
C LYS A 459 0.41 7.49 -17.48
N GLU A 460 1.04 7.99 -18.54
CA GLU A 460 1.11 7.29 -19.81
C GLU A 460 2.01 6.05 -19.75
N LEU A 461 3.18 6.12 -19.12
CA LEU A 461 4.06 4.94 -18.92
C LEU A 461 3.33 3.83 -18.15
N TYR A 462 2.58 4.19 -17.11
CA TYR A 462 1.78 3.26 -16.33
C TYR A 462 0.62 2.64 -17.14
N GLN A 463 -0.09 3.42 -17.96
CA GLN A 463 -1.15 2.90 -18.84
C GLN A 463 -0.59 1.96 -19.93
N LEU A 464 0.66 2.16 -20.35
CA LEU A 464 1.37 1.31 -21.30
C LEU A 464 1.99 0.04 -20.68
N GLY A 465 1.85 -0.17 -19.37
CA GLY A 465 2.48 -1.29 -18.69
C GLY A 465 4.01 -1.23 -18.62
N GLN A 466 4.61 -0.03 -18.75
CA GLN A 466 6.06 0.16 -18.59
C GLN A 466 6.43 0.35 -17.12
N ASP A 467 6.18 -0.66 -16.29
CA ASP A 467 6.21 -0.53 -14.83
C ASP A 467 7.57 -0.07 -14.27
N ARG A 468 8.67 -0.56 -14.85
CA ARG A 468 10.03 -0.14 -14.44
C ARG A 468 10.33 1.32 -14.79
N ASP A 469 9.93 1.77 -15.98
CA ASP A 469 10.16 3.16 -16.41
C ASP A 469 9.24 4.12 -15.64
N ALA A 470 7.99 3.70 -15.38
CA ALA A 470 7.06 4.45 -14.53
C ALA A 470 7.61 4.58 -13.10
N TRP A 471 8.13 3.49 -12.52
CA TRP A 471 8.76 3.52 -11.20
C TRP A 471 9.97 4.46 -11.13
N THR A 472 10.91 4.37 -12.08
CA THR A 472 12.10 5.23 -12.07
C THR A 472 11.74 6.70 -12.22
N HIS A 473 10.74 7.01 -13.04
CA HIS A 473 10.18 8.36 -13.19
C HIS A 473 9.53 8.83 -11.88
N TRP A 474 8.67 8.01 -11.28
CA TRP A 474 8.01 8.31 -10.02
C TRP A 474 9.00 8.55 -8.88
N GLN A 475 10.11 7.82 -8.83
CA GLN A 475 11.13 8.06 -7.79
C GLN A 475 11.68 9.49 -7.81
N VAL A 476 11.71 10.15 -8.97
CA VAL A 476 12.12 11.56 -9.10
C VAL A 476 10.95 12.51 -8.84
N GLU A 477 9.72 12.17 -9.21
CA GLU A 477 8.56 13.02 -8.90
C GLU A 477 8.17 12.99 -7.41
N PHE A 478 8.41 11.86 -6.74
CA PHE A 478 8.00 11.64 -5.36
C PHE A 478 8.98 12.26 -4.36
N GLN A 479 8.79 13.56 -4.12
CA GLN A 479 9.65 14.36 -3.24
C GLN A 479 9.26 14.25 -1.75
N ASN A 480 7.96 14.12 -1.43
CA ASN A 480 7.43 14.20 -0.05
C ASN A 480 7.37 12.84 0.67
N ARG A 481 8.42 12.03 0.62
CA ARG A 481 8.42 10.62 1.08
C ARG A 481 8.11 10.43 2.57
N MET A 482 8.50 11.38 3.42
CA MET A 482 8.28 11.28 4.87
C MET A 482 6.87 11.69 5.31
N ALA A 483 6.16 12.45 4.46
CA ALA A 483 4.83 12.96 4.73
C ALA A 483 4.04 13.11 3.41
N PRO A 484 3.78 11.99 2.69
CA PRO A 484 3.08 12.04 1.42
C PRO A 484 1.64 12.51 1.61
N SER A 485 1.12 13.23 0.62
CA SER A 485 -0.32 13.38 0.45
C SER A 485 -0.99 12.02 0.22
N MET A 486 -2.30 11.95 0.42
CA MET A 486 -3.10 10.75 0.13
C MET A 486 -2.86 10.25 -1.31
N SER A 487 -2.91 11.16 -2.28
CA SER A 487 -2.70 10.84 -3.69
C SER A 487 -1.29 10.35 -4.00
N GLU A 488 -0.26 10.96 -3.41
CA GLU A 488 1.13 10.49 -3.55
C GLU A 488 1.32 9.10 -2.91
N GLN A 489 0.77 8.85 -1.72
CA GLN A 489 0.86 7.54 -1.06
C GLN A 489 0.16 6.45 -1.90
N PHE A 490 -1.04 6.73 -2.42
CA PHE A 490 -1.73 5.77 -3.28
C PHE A 490 -0.94 5.48 -4.56
N THR A 491 -0.46 6.53 -5.24
CA THR A 491 0.35 6.36 -6.46
C THR A 491 1.65 5.61 -6.17
N ASP A 492 2.35 5.88 -5.06
CA ASP A 492 3.53 5.12 -4.66
C ASP A 492 3.21 3.65 -4.42
N GLY A 493 2.10 3.36 -3.74
CA GLY A 493 1.59 2.00 -3.56
C GLY A 493 1.39 1.28 -4.90
N VAL A 494 0.70 1.92 -5.85
CA VAL A 494 0.47 1.35 -7.19
C VAL A 494 1.78 1.15 -7.97
N MET A 495 2.73 2.08 -7.89
CA MET A 495 4.02 1.94 -8.58
C MET A 495 4.87 0.80 -8.01
N ARG A 496 4.85 0.61 -6.68
CA ARG A 496 5.52 -0.52 -6.00
C ARG A 496 4.96 -1.86 -6.44
N LEU A 497 3.64 -1.99 -6.50
CA LEU A 497 2.99 -3.19 -7.04
C LEU A 497 3.46 -3.51 -8.46
N GLY A 498 3.59 -2.48 -9.32
CA GLY A 498 4.06 -2.64 -10.70
C GLY A 498 5.48 -3.22 -10.81
N VAL A 499 6.37 -2.92 -9.86
CA VAL A 499 7.74 -3.47 -9.84
C VAL A 499 7.89 -4.73 -8.99
N GLY A 500 6.77 -5.25 -8.45
CA GLY A 500 6.72 -6.46 -7.64
C GLY A 500 7.11 -6.27 -6.17
N ASP A 501 7.16 -5.02 -5.69
CA ASP A 501 7.29 -4.69 -4.26
C ASP A 501 5.88 -4.74 -3.63
N ASN A 502 5.36 -5.95 -3.49
CA ASN A 502 3.96 -6.20 -3.19
C ASN A 502 3.64 -5.87 -1.73
N LEU A 503 4.53 -6.22 -0.80
CA LEU A 503 4.32 -5.97 0.63
C LEU A 503 4.17 -4.49 0.93
N ASP A 504 5.14 -3.68 0.50
CA ASP A 504 5.08 -2.23 0.74
C ASP A 504 3.98 -1.59 -0.11
N GLY A 505 3.78 -2.04 -1.36
CA GLY A 505 2.71 -1.55 -2.22
C GLY A 505 1.33 -1.71 -1.60
N ILE A 506 1.03 -2.91 -1.07
CA ILE A 506 -0.22 -3.20 -0.37
C ILE A 506 -0.31 -2.38 0.92
N PHE A 507 0.78 -2.28 1.69
CA PHE A 507 0.81 -1.52 2.95
C PHE A 507 0.53 -0.02 2.73
N MET A 508 1.09 0.57 1.67
CA MET A 508 0.83 1.96 1.30
C MET A 508 -0.64 2.18 0.96
N VAL A 509 -1.29 1.26 0.24
CA VAL A 509 -2.71 1.38 -0.10
C VAL A 509 -3.61 1.12 1.12
N SER A 510 -3.31 0.10 1.93
CA SER A 510 -4.14 -0.27 3.08
C SER A 510 -4.18 0.84 4.13
N ASN A 511 -3.04 1.46 4.43
CA ASN A 511 -2.94 2.48 5.48
C ASN A 511 -3.60 3.82 5.12
N LEU A 512 -4.17 3.95 3.93
CA LEU A 512 -5.01 5.11 3.61
C LEU A 512 -6.27 5.16 4.49
N SER A 513 -6.73 4.01 5.01
CA SER A 513 -7.82 3.95 6.00
C SER A 513 -7.50 4.67 7.30
N ASP A 514 -6.22 4.77 7.65
CA ASP A 514 -5.75 5.29 8.94
C ASP A 514 -5.56 6.81 8.90
N ARG A 515 -5.90 7.46 7.79
CA ARG A 515 -5.80 8.92 7.64
C ARG A 515 -6.85 9.62 8.50
N ASP A 516 -6.38 10.41 9.47
CA ASP A 516 -7.25 11.02 10.47
C ASP A 516 -7.81 12.39 10.09
N ARG A 517 -7.17 13.10 9.16
CA ARG A 517 -7.58 14.46 8.81
C ARG A 517 -8.92 14.46 8.06
N PRO A 518 -9.86 15.37 8.39
CA PRO A 518 -11.18 15.40 7.76
C PRO A 518 -11.16 15.49 6.22
N ASP A 519 -10.23 16.28 5.65
CA ASP A 519 -10.07 16.42 4.20
C ASP A 519 -9.57 15.12 3.55
N GLU A 520 -8.64 14.43 4.18
CA GLU A 520 -8.13 13.14 3.70
C GLU A 520 -9.18 12.02 3.82
N LYS A 521 -10.00 12.03 4.87
CA LYS A 521 -11.10 11.07 5.03
C LYS A 521 -12.10 11.14 3.88
N GLU A 522 -12.43 12.34 3.41
CA GLU A 522 -13.35 12.50 2.28
C GLU A 522 -12.72 12.07 0.95
N GLN A 523 -11.44 12.41 0.74
CA GLN A 523 -10.68 11.93 -0.41
C GLN A 523 -10.58 10.39 -0.42
N TYR A 524 -10.33 9.78 0.74
CA TYR A 524 -10.29 8.33 0.90
C TYR A 524 -11.64 7.68 0.56
N ARG A 525 -12.75 8.20 1.08
CA ARG A 525 -14.10 7.71 0.73
C ARG A 525 -14.35 7.77 -0.77
N SER A 526 -13.92 8.85 -1.42
CA SER A 526 -14.05 9.02 -2.87
C SER A 526 -13.19 8.01 -3.64
N LEU A 527 -11.98 7.74 -3.16
CA LEU A 527 -11.08 6.74 -3.72
C LEU A 527 -11.63 5.30 -3.57
N GLN A 528 -12.27 4.97 -2.43
CA GLN A 528 -12.90 3.66 -2.21
C GLN A 528 -14.04 3.36 -3.18
N GLN A 529 -14.68 4.38 -3.79
CA GLN A 529 -15.69 4.18 -4.83
C GLN A 529 -15.07 3.78 -6.18
N GLN A 530 -13.76 3.93 -6.34
CA GLN A 530 -13.06 3.59 -7.57
C GLN A 530 -12.59 2.14 -7.52
N SER A 531 -12.83 1.37 -8.59
CA SER A 531 -12.37 -0.02 -8.70
C SER A 531 -10.85 -0.16 -8.54
N GLY A 532 -10.10 0.88 -8.94
CA GLY A 532 -8.65 0.88 -8.85
C GLY A 532 -8.09 0.83 -7.44
N TYR A 533 -8.81 1.39 -6.47
CA TYR A 533 -8.45 1.24 -5.06
C TYR A 533 -8.45 -0.25 -4.66
N TRP A 534 -9.53 -0.95 -4.98
CA TRP A 534 -9.69 -2.36 -4.63
C TRP A 534 -8.74 -3.28 -5.40
N GLN A 535 -8.43 -2.95 -6.66
CA GLN A 535 -7.44 -3.69 -7.46
C GLN A 535 -6.02 -3.53 -6.90
N ALA A 536 -5.65 -2.33 -6.44
CA ALA A 536 -4.37 -2.09 -5.80
C ALA A 536 -4.32 -2.69 -4.39
N LEU A 537 -5.43 -2.64 -3.65
CA LEU A 537 -5.50 -3.26 -2.33
C LEU A 537 -5.43 -4.78 -2.42
N TYR A 538 -6.12 -5.41 -3.38
CA TYR A 538 -6.16 -6.87 -3.60
C TYR A 538 -5.60 -7.25 -4.99
N PRO A 539 -4.27 -7.11 -5.20
CA PRO A 539 -3.66 -7.46 -6.48
C PRO A 539 -3.60 -8.99 -6.65
N PHE A 540 -3.41 -9.44 -7.90
CA PHE A 540 -3.25 -10.85 -8.25
C PHE A 540 -1.85 -11.20 -8.81
N PRO A 541 -0.74 -11.01 -8.06
CA PRO A 541 0.55 -11.59 -8.43
C PRO A 541 0.45 -13.12 -8.52
N TYR A 542 1.24 -13.72 -9.41
CA TYR A 542 1.30 -15.19 -9.60
C TYR A 542 -0.04 -15.85 -9.97
N LEU A 543 -0.98 -15.10 -10.56
CA LEU A 543 -2.33 -15.60 -10.82
C LEU A 543 -2.32 -16.85 -11.72
N GLN A 544 -1.45 -16.89 -12.73
CA GLN A 544 -1.38 -18.05 -13.62
C GLN A 544 -0.94 -19.31 -12.86
N GLU A 545 0.08 -19.18 -12.01
CA GLU A 545 0.59 -20.25 -11.16
C GLU A 545 -0.49 -20.70 -10.16
N ILE A 546 -1.16 -19.75 -9.51
CA ILE A 546 -2.24 -20.01 -8.56
C ILE A 546 -3.40 -20.73 -9.24
N GLU A 547 -3.87 -20.28 -10.40
CA GLU A 547 -4.96 -20.93 -11.16
C GLU A 547 -4.57 -22.35 -11.57
N ASN A 548 -3.37 -22.53 -12.13
CA ASN A 548 -2.87 -23.82 -12.58
C ASN A 548 -2.82 -24.84 -11.42
N TRP A 549 -2.24 -24.45 -10.28
CA TRP A 549 -2.13 -25.34 -9.13
C TRP A 549 -3.46 -25.55 -8.41
N SER A 550 -4.30 -24.52 -8.31
CA SER A 550 -5.63 -24.62 -7.72
C SER A 550 -6.51 -25.59 -8.52
N GLN A 551 -6.45 -25.55 -9.85
CA GLN A 551 -7.16 -26.50 -10.71
C GLN A 551 -6.68 -27.94 -10.48
N GLN A 552 -5.37 -28.18 -10.43
CA GLN A 552 -4.79 -29.51 -10.20
C GLN A 552 -5.17 -30.08 -8.83
N GLN A 553 -5.23 -29.22 -7.80
CA GLN A 553 -5.53 -29.61 -6.41
C GLN A 553 -7.02 -29.50 -6.06
N GLN A 554 -7.88 -29.13 -7.02
CA GLN A 554 -9.32 -28.90 -6.81
C GLN A 554 -9.60 -27.93 -5.66
N LEU A 555 -8.83 -26.83 -5.63
CA LEU A 555 -8.96 -25.76 -4.65
C LEU A 555 -9.56 -24.51 -5.30
N ASN A 556 -10.26 -23.72 -4.49
CA ASN A 556 -10.70 -22.40 -4.88
C ASN A 556 -9.50 -21.46 -5.08
N PRO A 557 -9.26 -20.92 -6.29
CA PRO A 557 -8.09 -20.07 -6.56
C PRO A 557 -8.12 -18.76 -5.76
N LEU A 558 -9.30 -18.22 -5.44
CA LEU A 558 -9.42 -17.02 -4.61
C LEU A 558 -9.10 -17.31 -3.14
N LEU A 559 -9.40 -18.52 -2.65
CA LEU A 559 -9.01 -18.95 -1.30
C LEU A 559 -7.48 -19.09 -1.18
N VAL A 560 -6.84 -19.70 -2.19
CA VAL A 560 -5.38 -19.82 -2.26
C VAL A 560 -4.73 -18.43 -2.35
N THR A 561 -5.28 -17.54 -3.17
CA THR A 561 -4.82 -16.13 -3.26
C THR A 561 -4.94 -15.42 -1.91
N ALA A 562 -6.07 -15.58 -1.21
CA ALA A 562 -6.29 -14.96 0.10
C ALA A 562 -5.32 -15.49 1.17
N LEU A 563 -4.99 -16.79 1.13
CA LEU A 563 -3.96 -17.38 1.99
C LEU A 563 -2.59 -16.75 1.71
N ILE A 564 -2.13 -16.76 0.45
CA ILE A 564 -0.82 -16.17 0.07
C ILE A 564 -0.76 -14.71 0.48
N ARG A 565 -1.84 -13.97 0.21
CA ARG A 565 -1.97 -12.59 0.66
C ARG A 565 -1.82 -12.53 2.18
N GLN A 566 -2.54 -13.32 2.97
CA GLN A 566 -2.46 -13.24 4.43
C GLN A 566 -1.12 -13.69 5.02
N GLU A 567 -0.37 -14.54 4.33
CA GLU A 567 0.90 -15.07 4.83
C GLU A 567 2.11 -14.20 4.43
N SER A 568 2.20 -13.77 3.17
CA SER A 568 3.42 -13.15 2.64
C SER A 568 3.23 -11.80 1.97
N ARG A 569 1.98 -11.38 1.71
CA ARG A 569 1.67 -10.27 0.79
C ARG A 569 2.32 -10.48 -0.58
N PHE A 570 2.43 -11.73 -1.03
CA PHE A 570 3.06 -12.13 -2.30
C PHE A 570 4.58 -11.92 -2.37
N GLU A 571 5.27 -11.80 -1.24
CA GLU A 571 6.73 -11.75 -1.20
C GLU A 571 7.32 -13.16 -1.17
N SER A 572 7.79 -13.66 -2.32
CA SER A 572 8.29 -15.04 -2.40
C SER A 572 9.53 -15.30 -1.54
N LYS A 573 10.27 -14.27 -1.15
CA LYS A 573 11.53 -14.41 -0.38
C LYS A 573 11.38 -14.11 1.11
N ILE A 574 10.17 -13.76 1.56
CA ILE A 574 9.95 -13.35 2.96
C ILE A 574 10.13 -14.54 3.91
N LYS A 575 10.77 -14.27 5.05
CA LYS A 575 11.03 -15.25 6.11
C LYS A 575 10.51 -14.72 7.44
N SER A 576 9.72 -15.53 8.14
CA SER A 576 9.28 -15.19 9.49
C SER A 576 10.42 -15.32 10.51
N SER A 577 10.21 -14.76 11.71
CA SER A 577 11.16 -14.87 12.82
C SER A 577 11.41 -16.32 13.27
N VAL A 578 10.46 -17.22 13.01
CA VAL A 578 10.55 -18.65 13.35
C VAL A 578 10.94 -19.54 12.17
N GLY A 579 11.19 -18.97 10.99
CA GLY A 579 11.75 -19.68 9.84
C GLY A 579 10.77 -20.09 8.73
N ALA A 580 9.48 -19.77 8.87
CA ALA A 580 8.50 -19.96 7.80
C ALA A 580 8.91 -19.13 6.57
N THR A 581 8.86 -19.72 5.37
CA THR A 581 9.42 -19.10 4.16
C THR A 581 8.43 -19.16 2.99
N GLY A 582 8.48 -18.18 2.10
CA GLY A 582 7.79 -18.22 0.82
C GLY A 582 6.39 -17.62 0.83
N LEU A 583 5.71 -17.77 -0.32
CA LEU A 583 4.38 -17.20 -0.57
C LEU A 583 3.33 -17.65 0.44
N MET A 584 3.40 -18.90 0.89
CA MET A 584 2.46 -19.49 1.85
C MET A 584 3.05 -19.70 3.26
N GLN A 585 4.22 -19.11 3.54
CA GLN A 585 4.91 -19.23 4.85
C GLN A 585 4.99 -20.68 5.36
N VAL A 586 5.57 -21.56 4.53
CA VAL A 586 5.72 -22.97 4.88
C VAL A 586 6.98 -23.16 5.74
N MET A 587 6.86 -23.94 6.82
CA MET A 587 8.00 -24.32 7.66
C MET A 587 8.90 -25.33 6.93
N PRO A 588 10.24 -25.25 7.06
CA PRO A 588 11.16 -26.20 6.40
C PRO A 588 10.86 -27.68 6.69
N GLU A 589 10.49 -28.00 7.93
CA GLU A 589 10.14 -29.36 8.35
C GLU A 589 8.84 -29.82 7.67
N THR A 590 7.83 -28.95 7.63
CA THR A 590 6.56 -29.20 6.94
C THR A 590 6.78 -29.39 5.44
N ALA A 591 7.62 -28.57 4.82
CA ALA A 591 7.96 -28.70 3.41
C ALA A 591 8.64 -30.05 3.11
N THR A 592 9.60 -30.47 3.94
CA THR A 592 10.27 -31.77 3.81
C THR A 592 9.29 -32.93 3.93
N PHE A 593 8.35 -32.84 4.88
CA PHE A 593 7.28 -33.82 5.04
C PHE A 593 6.35 -33.88 3.81
N ILE A 594 5.89 -32.73 3.32
CA ILE A 594 5.03 -32.64 2.12
C ILE A 594 5.77 -33.18 0.90
N ALA A 595 7.00 -32.73 0.66
CA ALA A 595 7.84 -33.14 -0.47
C ALA A 595 8.03 -34.66 -0.51
N SER A 596 8.21 -35.29 0.65
CA SER A 596 8.30 -36.76 0.77
C SER A 596 7.00 -37.45 0.34
N ASN A 597 5.85 -36.90 0.72
CA ASN A 597 4.53 -37.46 0.38
C ASN A 597 4.20 -37.31 -1.10
N ILE A 598 4.56 -36.19 -1.73
CA ILE A 598 4.33 -35.93 -3.16
C ILE A 598 5.49 -36.40 -4.05
N LYS A 599 6.54 -36.99 -3.46
CA LYS A 599 7.76 -37.47 -4.14
C LYS A 599 8.52 -36.37 -4.89
N LEU A 600 8.49 -35.14 -4.39
CA LEU A 600 9.26 -34.01 -4.88
C LEU A 600 10.70 -34.10 -4.33
N LYS A 601 11.69 -34.27 -5.22
CA LYS A 601 13.09 -34.52 -4.82
C LYS A 601 13.87 -33.27 -4.43
N GLN A 602 13.56 -32.15 -5.08
CA GLN A 602 14.24 -30.87 -4.91
C GLN A 602 13.18 -29.79 -4.89
N PHE A 603 13.28 -28.89 -3.93
CA PHE A 603 12.41 -27.73 -3.81
C PHE A 603 13.18 -26.57 -3.18
N LYS A 604 12.71 -25.35 -3.41
CA LYS A 604 13.18 -24.12 -2.79
C LYS A 604 11.99 -23.33 -2.29
N LEU A 605 11.92 -23.12 -0.99
CA LEU A 605 10.78 -22.42 -0.36
C LEU A 605 10.59 -20.97 -0.82
N ASP A 606 11.58 -20.39 -1.49
CA ASP A 606 11.49 -19.03 -2.04
C ASP A 606 11.22 -18.98 -3.56
N ASP A 607 11.08 -20.14 -4.22
CA ASP A 607 10.60 -20.28 -5.59
C ASP A 607 9.07 -20.36 -5.59
N PRO A 608 8.34 -19.44 -6.25
CA PRO A 608 6.87 -19.46 -6.32
C PRO A 608 6.24 -20.75 -6.86
N ASN A 609 6.97 -21.58 -7.62
CA ASN A 609 6.43 -22.82 -8.18
C ASN A 609 6.51 -24.03 -7.23
N ASP A 610 7.37 -23.95 -6.21
CA ASP A 610 7.61 -25.00 -5.21
C ASP A 610 6.78 -24.75 -3.94
#